data_AF-A0A1G2P891-F1
#
_entry.id   AF-A0A1G2P891-F1
#
_cell.length_a   1.000
_cell.length_b   1.000
_cell.length_c   1.000
_cell.angle_alpha   90.00
_cell.angle_beta   90.00
_cell.angle_gamma   90.00
#
_symmetry.space_group_name_H-M   'P 1'
#
loop_
_entity.id
_entity.type
_entity.pdbx_description
1 polymer ?
#
loop_
_entity_poly.entity_id
_entity_poly.type
_entity_poly.pdbx_seq_one_letter_code
_entity_poly.pdbx_strand_id
1 'polypeptide(L)'
;MNLAKIQKFQKLFAAVTVAAVLLLPSLIFAQTTFKDLVNKIIENINYLIFLVVDLAVFVFIWGIFKYFVAGANEKKVEEAKNVLIYGLLGIFIILSVWGLINILIGTFSFGSVDQPEPPQFNS
;
A
#
# COMPACT_ATOMS: atom_id res chain seq x y z
N MET A 1 63.95 -8.02 14.34
CA MET A 1 62.56 -7.63 13.99
C MET A 1 62.40 -6.15 14.32
N ASN A 2 62.15 -5.29 13.33
CA ASN A 2 62.19 -3.83 13.52
C ASN A 2 60.88 -3.32 14.13
N LEU A 3 60.95 -2.57 15.23
CA LEU A 3 59.78 -2.02 15.93
C LEU A 3 58.90 -1.16 15.01
N ALA A 4 59.49 -0.48 14.02
CA ALA A 4 58.74 0.30 13.04
C ALA A 4 57.81 -0.58 12.17
N LYS A 5 58.19 -1.84 11.91
CA LYS A 5 57.38 -2.80 11.14
C LYS A 5 56.14 -3.25 11.92
N ILE A 6 56.30 -3.44 13.23
CA ILE A 6 55.22 -3.83 14.15
C ILE A 6 54.21 -2.67 14.31
N GLN A 7 54.70 -1.44 14.47
CA GLN A 7 53.82 -0.26 14.56
C GLN A 7 53.02 0.00 13.29
N LYS A 8 53.62 -0.21 12.11
CA LYS A 8 52.91 -0.09 10.83
C LYS A 8 51.81 -1.16 10.70
N PHE A 9 52.09 -2.39 11.11
CA PHE A 9 51.12 -3.47 11.13
C PHE A 9 49.96 -3.20 12.10
N GLN A 10 50.24 -2.71 13.32
CA GLN A 10 49.21 -2.35 14.29
C GLN A 10 48.32 -1.20 13.80
N LYS A 11 48.91 -0.17 13.17
CA LYS A 11 48.14 0.93 12.56
C LYS A 11 47.25 0.46 11.41
N LEU A 12 47.75 -0.47 10.58
CA LEU A 12 46.95 -1.08 9.52
C LEU A 12 45.76 -1.87 10.09
N PHE A 13 45.99 -2.69 11.11
CA PHE A 13 44.92 -3.44 11.78
C PHE A 13 43.89 -2.53 12.45
N ALA A 14 44.34 -1.46 13.13
CA ALA A 14 43.47 -0.44 13.71
C ALA A 14 42.65 0.29 12.64
N ALA A 15 43.25 0.63 11.49
CA ALA A 15 42.53 1.29 10.40
C ALA A 15 41.47 0.39 9.77
N VAL A 16 41.77 -0.90 9.57
CA VAL A 16 40.83 -1.89 9.01
C VAL A 16 39.64 -2.13 9.96
N THR A 17 39.90 -2.23 11.26
CA THR A 17 38.83 -2.40 12.26
C THR A 17 37.92 -1.17 12.37
N VAL A 18 38.49 0.04 12.36
CA VAL A 18 37.69 1.29 12.33
C VAL A 18 36.87 1.38 11.04
N ALA A 19 37.46 1.09 9.88
CA ALA A 19 36.74 1.08 8.61
C ALA A 19 35.59 0.06 8.61
N ALA A 20 35.80 -1.15 9.14
CA ALA A 20 34.75 -2.16 9.24
C ALA A 20 33.59 -1.67 10.13
N VAL A 21 33.87 -1.11 11.31
CA VAL A 21 32.85 -0.59 12.24
C VAL A 21 32.03 0.56 11.62
N LEU A 22 32.68 1.44 10.84
CA LEU A 22 32.00 2.55 10.15
C LEU A 22 31.11 2.10 8.99
N LEU A 23 31.36 0.91 8.43
CA LEU A 23 30.55 0.34 7.35
C LEU A 23 29.39 -0.52 7.87
N LEU A 24 29.42 -1.01 9.13
CA LEU A 24 28.32 -1.79 9.71
C LEU A 24 26.95 -1.09 9.63
N PRO A 25 26.81 0.22 9.92
CA PRO A 25 25.52 0.91 9.81
C PRO A 25 24.93 0.83 8.40
N SER A 26 25.75 0.97 7.34
CA SER A 26 25.25 0.91 5.96
C SER A 26 24.64 -0.45 5.57
N LEU A 27 25.11 -1.54 6.19
CA LEU A 27 24.56 -2.87 5.95
C LEU A 27 23.20 -3.07 6.64
N ILE A 28 23.02 -2.46 7.82
CA ILE A 28 21.75 -2.47 8.56
C ILE A 28 20.68 -1.68 7.79
N PHE A 29 21.05 -0.54 7.19
CA PHE A 29 20.12 0.28 6.39
C PHE A 29 19.83 -0.27 4.98
N ALA A 30 20.67 -1.18 4.46
CA ALA A 30 20.50 -1.76 3.11
C ALA A 30 19.81 -3.14 3.11
N GLN A 31 19.55 -3.73 4.28
CA GLN A 31 18.95 -5.06 4.38
C GLN A 31 17.44 -4.99 4.10
N THR A 32 17.05 -5.25 2.85
CA THR A 32 15.66 -5.54 2.48
C THR A 32 15.41 -7.05 2.53
N THR A 33 14.55 -7.51 3.44
CA THR A 33 14.08 -8.90 3.48
C THR A 33 13.01 -9.12 2.42
N PHE A 34 12.80 -10.37 1.98
CA PHE A 34 11.63 -10.73 1.15
C PHE A 34 10.31 -10.22 1.75
N LYS A 35 10.17 -10.30 3.08
CA LYS A 35 9.02 -9.74 3.83
C LYS A 35 8.86 -8.23 3.58
N ASP A 36 9.94 -7.48 3.55
CA ASP A 36 9.90 -6.02 3.34
C ASP A 36 9.51 -5.66 1.91
N LEU A 37 9.93 -6.47 0.92
CA LEU A 37 9.50 -6.31 -0.47
C LEU A 37 8.00 -6.61 -0.64
N VAL A 38 7.53 -7.71 -0.04
CA VAL A 38 6.10 -8.08 -0.06
C VAL A 38 5.25 -7.00 0.62
N ASN A 39 5.67 -6.52 1.79
CA ASN A 39 4.97 -5.46 2.50
C ASN A 39 4.93 -4.16 1.69
N LYS A 40 6.04 -3.76 1.05
CA LYS A 40 6.06 -2.58 0.16
C LYS A 40 5.11 -2.71 -1.01
N ILE A 41 4.98 -3.91 -1.60
CA ILE A 41 4.03 -4.15 -2.69
C ILE A 41 2.59 -4.03 -2.16
N ILE A 42 2.30 -4.63 -1.01
CA ILE A 42 0.97 -4.57 -0.38
C ILE A 42 0.60 -3.12 -0.04
N GLU A 43 1.51 -2.34 0.57
CA GLU A 43 1.32 -0.92 0.86
C GLU A 43 0.99 -0.12 -0.40
N ASN A 44 1.72 -0.37 -1.49
CA ASN A 44 1.52 0.33 -2.75
C ASN A 44 0.19 -0.04 -3.42
N ILE A 45 -0.25 -1.30 -3.30
CA ILE A 45 -1.57 -1.75 -3.76
C ILE A 45 -2.68 -1.11 -2.93
N ASN A 46 -2.52 -1.09 -1.60
CA ASN A 46 -3.49 -0.46 -0.70
C ASN A 46 -3.69 1.00 -1.09
N TYR A 47 -2.60 1.76 -1.28
CA TYR A 47 -2.66 3.15 -1.75
C TYR A 47 -3.44 3.31 -3.07
N LEU A 48 -3.27 2.38 -4.02
CA LEU A 48 -4.00 2.44 -5.28
C LEU A 48 -5.51 2.15 -5.10
N ILE A 49 -5.85 1.20 -4.23
CA ILE A 49 -7.25 0.88 -3.90
C ILE A 49 -7.94 2.10 -3.27
N PHE A 50 -7.28 2.81 -2.38
CA PHE A 50 -7.78 4.07 -1.82
C PHE A 50 -8.16 5.08 -2.89
N LEU A 51 -7.24 5.32 -3.82
CA LEU A 51 -7.46 6.24 -4.92
C LEU A 51 -8.66 5.81 -5.78
N VAL A 52 -8.84 4.51 -6.00
CA VAL A 52 -10.00 3.98 -6.75
C VAL A 52 -11.30 4.17 -5.98
N VAL A 53 -11.32 3.95 -4.66
CA VAL A 53 -12.50 4.20 -3.81
C VAL A 53 -12.92 5.66 -3.91
N ASP A 54 -11.99 6.59 -3.78
CA ASP A 54 -12.25 8.02 -3.86
C ASP A 54 -12.83 8.42 -5.21
N LEU A 55 -12.25 7.92 -6.29
CA LEU A 55 -12.76 8.15 -7.64
C LEU A 55 -14.15 7.53 -7.84
N ALA A 56 -14.40 6.33 -7.32
CA ALA A 56 -15.70 5.67 -7.43
C ALA A 56 -16.79 6.48 -6.71
N VAL A 57 -16.52 6.95 -5.49
CA VAL A 57 -17.42 7.82 -4.74
C VAL A 57 -17.62 9.16 -5.45
N PHE A 58 -16.56 9.75 -5.99
CA PHE A 58 -16.65 11.00 -6.75
C PHE A 58 -17.52 10.86 -8.00
N VAL A 59 -17.33 9.79 -8.80
CA VAL A 59 -18.14 9.51 -10.00
C VAL A 59 -19.59 9.22 -9.62
N PHE A 60 -19.82 8.52 -8.51
CA PHE A 60 -21.17 8.28 -8.01
C PHE A 60 -21.89 9.58 -7.65
N ILE A 61 -21.23 10.47 -6.90
CA ILE A 61 -21.74 11.81 -6.56
C ILE A 61 -21.99 12.63 -7.83
N TRP A 62 -21.07 12.61 -8.80
CA TRP A 62 -21.25 13.26 -10.10
C TRP A 62 -22.48 12.74 -10.86
N GLY A 63 -22.73 11.42 -10.81
CA GLY A 63 -23.93 10.79 -11.35
C GLY A 63 -25.21 11.33 -10.71
N ILE A 64 -25.20 11.55 -9.39
CA ILE A 64 -26.33 12.15 -8.66
C ILE A 64 -26.60 13.56 -9.16
N PHE A 65 -25.58 14.40 -9.25
CA PHE A 65 -25.73 15.76 -9.79
C PHE A 65 -26.25 15.76 -11.23
N LYS A 66 -25.72 14.88 -12.09
CA LYS A 66 -26.18 14.75 -13.48
C LYS A 66 -27.65 14.33 -13.54
N TYR A 67 -28.10 13.47 -12.63
CA TYR A 67 -29.49 13.02 -12.55
C TYR A 67 -30.42 14.16 -12.13
N PHE A 68 -30.04 14.96 -11.13
CA PHE A 68 -30.83 16.12 -10.70
C PHE A 68 -30.96 17.19 -11.79
N VAL A 69 -29.87 17.49 -12.50
CA VAL A 69 -29.87 18.53 -13.54
C VAL A 69 -30.55 18.06 -14.84
N ALA A 70 -30.73 16.75 -15.04
CA ALA A 70 -31.38 16.20 -16.23
C ALA A 70 -32.85 16.62 -16.38
N GLY A 71 -33.56 16.84 -15.26
CA GLY A 71 -34.96 17.30 -15.26
C GLY A 71 -35.87 16.38 -16.09
N ALA A 72 -36.66 16.98 -16.99
CA ALA A 72 -37.59 16.25 -17.87
C ALA A 72 -36.96 15.72 -19.17
N ASN A 73 -35.63 15.86 -19.37
CA ASN A 73 -34.97 15.37 -20.58
C ASN A 73 -34.65 13.88 -20.44
N GLU A 74 -35.47 13.02 -21.04
CA GLU A 74 -35.35 11.56 -20.95
C GLU A 74 -33.95 11.03 -21.29
N LYS A 75 -33.30 11.57 -22.33
CA LYS A 75 -31.94 11.15 -22.73
C LYS A 75 -30.91 11.46 -21.65
N LYS A 76 -30.97 12.66 -21.06
CA LYS A 76 -30.05 13.05 -19.98
C LYS A 76 -30.30 12.24 -18.70
N VAL A 77 -31.55 11.89 -18.42
CA VAL A 77 -31.93 11.04 -17.29
C VAL A 77 -31.36 9.63 -17.47
N GLU A 78 -31.50 9.05 -18.65
CA GLU A 78 -30.94 7.73 -18.98
C GLU A 78 -29.42 7.71 -18.85
N GLU A 79 -28.73 8.70 -19.42
CA GLU A 79 -27.28 8.82 -19.26
C GLU A 79 -26.86 8.96 -17.80
N ALA A 80 -27.57 9.76 -17.00
CA ALA A 80 -27.27 9.94 -15.58
C ALA A 80 -27.48 8.65 -14.78
N LYS A 81 -28.55 7.90 -15.07
CA LYS A 81 -28.80 6.58 -14.47
C LYS A 81 -27.68 5.61 -14.78
N ASN A 82 -27.17 5.60 -16.00
CA ASN A 82 -26.05 4.75 -16.37
C ASN A 82 -24.80 5.09 -15.55
N VAL A 83 -24.45 6.38 -15.41
CA VAL A 83 -23.32 6.81 -14.56
C VAL A 83 -23.51 6.38 -13.10
N LEU A 84 -24.72 6.52 -12.56
CA LEU A 84 -25.05 6.08 -11.20
C LEU A 84 -24.87 4.57 -11.02
N ILE A 85 -25.33 3.75 -11.97
CA ILE A 85 -25.18 2.30 -11.94
C ILE A 85 -23.71 1.91 -12.00
N TYR A 86 -22.91 2.54 -12.86
CA TYR A 86 -21.47 2.27 -12.94
C TYR A 86 -20.74 2.66 -11.65
N GLY A 87 -21.09 3.81 -11.05
CA GLY A 87 -20.54 4.24 -9.76
C GLY A 87 -20.91 3.27 -8.63
N LEU A 88 -22.19 2.88 -8.56
CA LEU A 88 -22.69 1.92 -7.57
C LEU A 88 -22.04 0.54 -7.71
N LEU A 89 -21.88 0.05 -8.94
CA LEU A 89 -21.23 -1.22 -9.21
C LEU A 89 -19.76 -1.21 -8.78
N GLY A 90 -19.05 -0.10 -9.03
CA GLY A 90 -17.68 0.09 -8.55
C GLY A 90 -17.56 -0.01 -7.04
N ILE A 91 -18.42 0.72 -6.31
CA ILE A 91 -18.46 0.68 -4.84
C ILE A 91 -18.84 -0.73 -4.34
N PHE A 92 -19.82 -1.36 -4.98
CA PHE A 92 -20.29 -2.69 -4.61
C PHE A 92 -19.18 -3.76 -4.74
N ILE A 93 -18.37 -3.72 -5.80
CA ILE A 93 -17.27 -4.67 -5.99
C ILE A 93 -16.24 -4.52 -4.87
N ILE A 94 -15.86 -3.29 -4.50
CA ILE A 94 -14.86 -3.04 -3.47
C ILE A 94 -15.35 -3.57 -2.11
N LEU A 95 -16.60 -3.25 -1.74
CA LEU A 95 -17.21 -3.72 -0.50
C LEU A 95 -17.37 -5.25 -0.48
N SER A 96 -17.73 -5.84 -1.62
CA SER A 96 -17.91 -7.29 -1.74
C SER A 96 -16.60 -8.05 -1.57
N VAL A 97 -15.51 -7.58 -2.19
CA VAL A 97 -14.19 -8.21 -2.06
C VAL A 97 -13.70 -8.12 -0.62
N TRP A 98 -13.78 -6.94 0.00
CA TRP A 98 -13.35 -6.76 1.39
C TRP A 98 -14.19 -7.61 2.36
N GLY A 99 -15.52 -7.58 2.22
CA GLY A 99 -16.44 -8.37 3.03
C GLY A 99 -16.20 -9.88 2.88
N LEU A 100 -15.96 -10.36 1.67
CA LEU A 100 -15.66 -11.76 1.41
C LEU A 100 -14.34 -12.18 2.07
N ILE A 101 -13.26 -11.40 1.91
CA ILE A 101 -11.97 -11.72 2.52
C ILE A 101 -12.09 -11.77 4.06
N ASN A 102 -12.84 -10.84 4.64
CA ASN A 102 -13.08 -10.81 6.09
C ASN A 102 -13.79 -12.09 6.59
N ILE A 103 -14.80 -12.55 5.86
CA ILE A 103 -15.50 -13.81 6.16
C ILE A 103 -14.54 -15.00 6.02
N LEU A 104 -13.72 -15.03 4.97
CA LEU A 104 -12.76 -16.12 4.75
C LEU A 104 -11.74 -16.20 5.89
N ILE A 105 -11.19 -15.07 6.34
CA ILE A 105 -10.23 -15.05 7.46
C ILE A 105 -10.90 -15.46 8.77
N GLY A 106 -12.10 -14.93 9.04
CA GLY A 106 -12.86 -15.28 10.24
C GLY A 106 -13.32 -16.74 10.28
N THR A 107 -13.55 -17.37 9.11
CA THR A 107 -14.03 -18.75 9.02
C THR A 107 -12.89 -19.76 9.06
N PHE A 108 -11.79 -19.49 8.35
CA PHE A 108 -10.72 -20.47 8.14
C PHE A 108 -9.55 -20.33 9.12
N SER A 109 -9.62 -19.42 10.10
CA SER A 109 -8.65 -19.28 11.19
C SER A 109 -7.19 -19.43 10.73
N PHE A 110 -6.82 -18.65 9.71
CA PHE A 110 -5.49 -18.65 9.10
C PHE A 110 -4.44 -18.04 10.06
N GLY A 111 -4.21 -18.62 11.24
CA GLY A 111 -3.27 -18.09 12.24
C GLY A 111 -3.47 -16.60 12.56
N SER A 112 -2.44 -15.96 13.11
CA SER A 112 -2.38 -14.50 13.29
C SER A 112 -2.12 -13.78 11.96
N VAL A 113 -3.05 -13.91 11.03
CA VAL A 113 -3.17 -13.01 9.88
C VAL A 113 -3.99 -11.83 10.34
N ASP A 114 -3.38 -10.65 10.31
CA ASP A 114 -4.10 -9.40 10.54
C ASP A 114 -5.24 -9.33 9.50
N GLN A 115 -6.48 -9.20 9.98
CA GLN A 115 -7.60 -8.97 9.08
C GLN A 115 -7.28 -7.73 8.25
N PRO A 116 -7.40 -7.80 6.92
CA PRO A 116 -7.16 -6.64 6.07
C PRO A 116 -8.17 -5.59 6.49
N GLU A 117 -7.65 -4.50 7.01
CA GLU A 117 -8.45 -3.37 7.40
C GLU A 117 -9.17 -2.85 6.15
N PRO A 118 -10.42 -2.40 6.28
CA PRO A 118 -11.08 -1.74 5.16
C PRO A 118 -10.21 -0.57 4.72
N PRO A 119 -10.29 -0.15 3.45
CA PRO A 119 -9.61 1.05 3.03
C PRO A 119 -9.98 2.22 3.96
N GLN A 120 -9.09 2.57 4.89
CA GLN A 120 -9.09 3.76 5.72
C GLN A 120 -7.91 4.70 5.42
N PHE A 121 -8.18 6.01 5.33
CA PHE A 121 -7.12 7.00 5.18
C PHE A 121 -6.19 6.92 6.41
N ASN A 122 -5.00 6.36 6.20
CA ASN A 122 -3.98 6.22 7.24
C ASN A 122 -3.64 7.59 7.83
N SER A 123 -3.64 7.71 9.17
CA SER A 123 -3.15 8.87 9.92
C SER A 123 -1.89 8.51 10.70
#